data_AF-A0A6J1DBC4-F1
#
_entry.id   AF-A0A6J1DBC4-F1
#
_cell.length_a   1.000
_cell.length_b   1.000
_cell.length_c   1.000
_cell.angle_alpha   90.00
_cell.angle_beta   90.00
_cell.angle_gamma   90.00
#
_symmetry.space_group_name_H-M   'P 1'
#
loop_
_entity.id
_entity.type
_entity.pdbx_description
1 polymer ?
#
loop_
_entity_poly.entity_id
_entity_poly.type
_entity_poly.pdbx_seq_one_letter_code
_entity_poly.pdbx_strand_id
1 'polypeptide(L)'
;MEYRSLPKDLDDYPFEFTLAEIVEMDNILKDTGDQTLGQEFFQDVALHFSCSPWRAGKSSVTAEQVKGWFENRQNELRSSSKKAPPPPPPPSPPPPPPPKLLLYHSDSSFLTDAPSSEPPDSLPELKGKASDLSELAFEAFSSRDNAWYDVASFLSYRVNCHGELDARVRYAGFGKDEDEWVNVARGVRERSIPLESSECYRVKVGDLVLCYREGQDHALYFDAYVVEIQRRLHDIGGCRCIFVVRYDHDNHEEKVHLGRLCCRPAAYNNSDPLERS
;
A
#
# COMPACT_ATOMS: atom_id res chain seq x y z
N MET A 1 4.37 -27.99 -46.86
CA MET A 1 3.47 -27.31 -45.93
C MET A 1 4.33 -26.43 -45.04
N GLU A 2 4.44 -25.16 -45.40
CA GLU A 2 5.13 -24.13 -44.62
C GLU A 2 4.34 -23.86 -43.35
N TYR A 3 4.97 -24.02 -42.18
CA TYR A 3 4.51 -23.39 -40.96
C TYR A 3 5.13 -22.01 -40.87
N ARG A 4 4.30 -21.01 -41.18
CA ARG A 4 4.61 -19.59 -41.05
C ARG A 4 4.42 -19.22 -39.58
N SER A 5 5.46 -19.33 -38.78
CA SER A 5 5.47 -18.78 -37.42
C SER A 5 5.75 -17.28 -37.50
N LEU A 6 4.80 -16.50 -36.99
CA LEU A 6 4.77 -15.03 -36.99
C LEU A 6 5.99 -14.42 -36.27
N PRO A 7 6.43 -13.21 -36.68
CA PRO A 7 7.62 -12.57 -36.10
C PRO A 7 7.40 -12.18 -34.63
N LYS A 8 8.45 -12.38 -33.84
CA LYS A 8 8.69 -11.67 -32.59
C LYS A 8 8.88 -10.18 -32.89
N ASP A 9 8.62 -9.37 -31.87
CA ASP A 9 8.90 -7.93 -31.77
C ASP A 9 7.73 -7.04 -32.16
N LEU A 10 7.00 -6.59 -31.14
CA LEU A 10 6.40 -5.26 -31.02
C LEU A 10 6.09 -5.03 -29.53
N ASP A 11 7.11 -4.56 -28.83
CA ASP A 11 7.04 -3.59 -27.73
C ASP A 11 5.69 -3.47 -27.01
N ASP A 12 5.45 -4.33 -26.01
CA ASP A 12 4.54 -4.01 -24.90
C ASP A 12 5.30 -3.11 -23.90
N TYR A 13 5.71 -1.93 -24.37
CA TYR A 13 6.15 -0.85 -23.49
C TYR A 13 4.87 -0.19 -22.98
N PRO A 14 4.49 -0.34 -21.69
CA PRO A 14 3.30 0.32 -21.17
C PRO A 14 3.49 1.82 -21.33
N PHE A 15 2.66 2.41 -22.19
CA PHE A 15 2.67 3.83 -22.49
C PHE A 15 2.49 4.64 -21.19
N GLU A 16 3.31 5.68 -21.03
CA GLU A 16 3.42 6.45 -19.78
C GLU A 16 3.01 7.91 -20.00
N PHE A 17 2.07 8.41 -19.18
CA PHE A 17 1.76 9.84 -19.06
C PHE A 17 2.73 10.52 -18.11
N THR A 18 3.12 11.77 -18.41
CA THR A 18 3.91 12.59 -17.49
C THR A 18 3.03 13.19 -16.38
N LEU A 19 3.63 13.57 -15.25
CA LEU A 19 2.90 14.19 -14.15
C LEU A 19 2.13 15.46 -14.58
N ALA A 20 2.73 16.28 -15.45
CA ALA A 20 2.08 17.48 -15.97
C ALA A 20 0.82 17.14 -16.77
N GLU A 21 0.90 16.12 -17.64
CA GLU A 21 -0.24 15.65 -18.43
C GLU A 21 -1.36 15.10 -17.54
N ILE A 22 -1.02 14.36 -16.47
CA ILE A 22 -2.01 13.83 -15.53
C ILE A 22 -2.69 14.94 -14.73
N VAL A 23 -1.93 15.90 -14.20
CA VAL A 23 -2.49 17.05 -13.47
C VAL A 23 -3.42 17.84 -14.38
N GLU A 24 -3.05 18.02 -15.64
CA GLU A 24 -3.89 18.69 -16.62
C GLU A 24 -5.17 17.90 -16.91
N MET A 25 -5.09 16.58 -17.11
CA MET A 25 -6.28 15.73 -17.28
C MET A 25 -7.19 15.72 -16.04
N ASP A 26 -6.64 15.72 -14.82
CA ASP A 26 -7.41 15.83 -13.58
C ASP A 26 -8.12 17.20 -13.48
N ASN A 27 -7.48 18.30 -13.89
CA ASN A 27 -8.10 19.62 -13.93
C ASN A 27 -9.23 19.68 -14.97
N ILE A 28 -8.97 19.18 -16.17
CA ILE A 28 -9.97 19.04 -17.22
C ILE A 28 -11.19 18.25 -16.73
N LEU A 29 -10.98 17.14 -16.01
CA LEU A 29 -12.08 16.32 -15.48
C LEU A 29 -12.91 17.08 -14.45
N LYS A 30 -12.27 17.85 -13.55
CA LYS A 30 -12.95 18.71 -12.58
C LYS A 30 -13.78 19.79 -13.25
N ASP A 31 -13.26 20.39 -14.32
CA ASP A 31 -13.94 21.45 -15.06
C ASP A 31 -15.10 20.91 -15.92
N THR A 32 -14.97 19.70 -16.45
CA THR A 32 -15.97 19.12 -17.37
C THR A 32 -17.12 18.41 -16.64
N GLY A 33 -16.90 17.90 -15.43
CA GLY A 33 -17.93 17.20 -14.65
C GLY A 33 -18.41 15.88 -15.29
N ASP A 34 -19.72 15.60 -15.24
CA ASP A 34 -20.33 14.37 -15.80
C ASP A 34 -20.77 14.53 -17.27
N GLN A 35 -20.23 15.51 -17.99
CA GLN A 35 -20.53 15.71 -19.41
C GLN A 35 -19.90 14.59 -20.25
N THR A 36 -20.65 14.08 -21.23
CA THR A 36 -20.14 13.09 -22.19
C THR A 36 -19.10 13.75 -23.11
N LEU A 37 -17.83 13.38 -22.93
CA LEU A 37 -16.72 13.83 -23.76
C LEU A 37 -16.69 13.04 -25.09
N GLY A 38 -16.66 13.76 -26.21
CA GLY A 38 -16.63 13.17 -27.56
C GLY A 38 -15.24 12.67 -27.99
N GLN A 39 -15.18 11.92 -29.09
CA GLN A 39 -13.90 11.42 -29.62
C GLN A 39 -12.93 12.55 -30.03
N GLU A 40 -13.47 13.66 -30.57
CA GLU A 40 -12.68 14.84 -30.95
C GLU A 40 -11.96 15.45 -29.75
N PHE A 41 -12.60 15.46 -28.58
CA PHE A 41 -12.01 15.95 -27.34
C PHE A 41 -10.75 15.16 -26.95
N PHE A 42 -10.83 13.83 -26.96
CA PHE A 42 -9.69 12.98 -26.62
C PHE A 42 -8.56 13.11 -27.64
N GLN A 43 -8.91 13.34 -28.91
CA GLN A 43 -7.93 13.59 -29.98
C GLN A 43 -7.19 14.91 -29.76
N ASP A 44 -7.90 15.97 -29.36
CA ASP A 44 -7.31 17.28 -29.09
C ASP A 44 -6.37 17.25 -27.88
N VAL A 45 -6.77 16.58 -26.79
CA VAL A 45 -5.91 16.40 -25.61
C VAL A 45 -4.67 15.57 -25.95
N ALA A 46 -4.83 14.48 -26.72
CA ALA A 46 -3.72 13.66 -27.16
C ALA A 46 -2.74 14.43 -28.06
N LEU A 47 -3.26 15.26 -28.96
CA LEU A 47 -2.46 16.15 -29.82
C LEU A 47 -1.71 17.20 -28.96
N HIS A 48 -2.40 17.81 -28.01
CA HIS A 48 -1.83 18.81 -27.10
C HIS A 48 -0.61 18.25 -26.36
N PHE A 49 -0.75 17.06 -25.78
CA PHE A 49 0.35 16.40 -25.07
C PHE A 49 1.45 15.96 -26.00
N SER A 50 1.13 15.37 -27.15
CA SER A 50 2.11 14.91 -28.14
C SER A 50 2.98 16.05 -28.69
N CYS A 51 2.42 17.26 -28.79
CA CYS A 51 3.14 18.45 -29.24
C CYS A 51 3.84 19.21 -28.10
N SER A 52 3.72 18.76 -26.85
CA SER A 52 4.34 19.43 -25.71
C SER A 52 5.87 19.25 -25.70
N PRO A 53 6.64 20.26 -25.24
CA PRO A 53 8.10 20.13 -25.11
C PRO A 53 8.52 19.06 -24.11
N TRP A 54 7.62 18.68 -23.18
CA TRP A 54 7.84 17.64 -22.17
C TRP A 54 7.80 16.20 -22.74
N ARG A 55 7.36 16.05 -24.00
CA ARG A 55 7.33 14.79 -24.76
C ARG A 55 8.49 14.62 -25.73
N ALA A 56 9.44 15.56 -25.79
CA ALA A 56 10.60 15.44 -26.67
C ALA A 56 11.37 14.13 -26.41
N GLY A 57 11.38 13.22 -27.40
CA GLY A 57 12.05 11.91 -27.30
C GLY A 57 11.22 10.77 -26.69
N LYS A 58 9.93 10.99 -26.40
CA LYS A 58 8.98 9.96 -25.94
C LYS A 58 7.96 9.61 -27.02
N SER A 59 7.30 8.46 -26.90
CA SER A 59 6.18 8.08 -27.78
C SER A 59 5.03 9.09 -27.70
N SER A 60 4.40 9.37 -28.85
CA SER A 60 3.23 10.25 -28.94
C SER A 60 2.05 9.67 -28.16
N VAL A 61 1.23 10.56 -27.60
CA VAL A 61 -0.02 10.22 -26.91
C VAL A 61 -1.10 9.94 -27.95
N THR A 62 -1.86 8.86 -27.77
CA THR A 62 -3.02 8.53 -28.60
C THR A 62 -4.32 8.88 -27.90
N ALA A 63 -5.39 9.10 -28.70
CA ALA A 63 -6.71 9.42 -28.17
C ALA A 63 -7.27 8.30 -27.29
N GLU A 64 -6.95 7.04 -27.59
CA GLU A 64 -7.38 5.86 -26.83
C GLU A 64 -6.78 5.85 -25.43
N GLN A 65 -5.51 6.28 -25.30
CA GLN A 65 -4.83 6.36 -24.01
C GLN A 65 -5.45 7.43 -23.12
N VAL A 66 -5.74 8.60 -23.69
CA VAL A 66 -6.42 9.68 -22.97
C VAL A 66 -7.82 9.21 -22.57
N LYS A 67 -8.59 8.65 -23.51
CA LYS A 67 -9.93 8.14 -23.24
C LYS A 67 -9.95 7.09 -22.11
N GLY A 68 -9.05 6.11 -22.16
CA GLY A 68 -8.95 5.07 -21.13
C GLY A 68 -8.65 5.64 -19.74
N TRP A 69 -7.80 6.68 -19.68
CA TRP A 69 -7.53 7.40 -18.43
C TRP A 69 -8.81 8.04 -17.86
N PHE A 70 -9.59 8.76 -18.68
CA PHE A 70 -10.82 9.43 -18.24
C PHE A 70 -11.90 8.44 -17.78
N GLU A 71 -12.10 7.35 -18.52
CA GLU A 71 -13.10 6.32 -18.17
C GLU A 71 -12.77 5.62 -16.85
N ASN A 72 -11.50 5.25 -16.65
CA ASN A 72 -11.02 4.67 -15.40
C ASN A 72 -11.24 5.63 -14.23
N ARG A 73 -10.84 6.90 -14.39
CA ARG A 73 -10.93 7.93 -13.36
C ARG A 73 -12.38 8.23 -12.94
N GLN A 74 -13.32 8.30 -13.88
CA GLN A 74 -14.74 8.48 -13.57
C GLN A 74 -15.35 7.27 -12.84
N ASN A 75 -14.92 6.05 -13.18
CA ASN A 75 -15.38 4.85 -12.50
C ASN A 75 -14.95 4.79 -11.03
N GLU A 76 -13.73 5.25 -10.71
CA GLU A 76 -13.22 5.36 -9.33
C GLU A 76 -14.02 6.37 -8.48
N LEU A 77 -14.38 7.52 -9.07
CA LEU A 77 -15.20 8.53 -8.40
C LEU A 77 -16.62 8.01 -8.13
N ARG A 78 -17.18 7.24 -9.07
CA ARG A 78 -18.50 6.62 -8.94
C ARG A 78 -18.51 5.46 -7.94
N SER A 79 -17.44 4.66 -7.84
CA SER A 79 -17.34 3.56 -6.88
C SER A 79 -17.16 4.08 -5.45
N SER A 80 -16.42 5.16 -5.27
CA SER A 80 -16.23 5.83 -3.97
C SER A 80 -17.54 6.44 -3.43
N SER A 81 -18.46 6.85 -4.31
CA SER A 81 -19.74 7.48 -3.94
C SER A 81 -20.88 6.49 -3.65
N LYS A 82 -20.70 5.19 -3.88
CA LYS A 82 -21.76 4.16 -3.76
C LYS A 82 -21.76 3.36 -2.45
N LYS A 83 -20.99 3.76 -1.43
CA LYS A 83 -21.09 3.12 -0.09
C LYS A 83 -22.43 3.49 0.56
N ALA A 84 -23.35 2.53 0.64
CA ALA A 84 -24.62 2.68 1.35
C ALA A 84 -24.35 2.92 2.86
N PRO A 85 -25.19 3.73 3.55
CA PRO A 85 -25.02 3.96 4.98
C PRO A 85 -25.27 2.66 5.77
N PRO A 86 -24.50 2.40 6.84
CA PRO A 86 -24.68 1.20 7.66
C PRO A 86 -26.03 1.23 8.40
N PRO A 87 -26.65 0.06 8.64
CA PRO A 87 -27.90 -0.03 9.40
C PRO A 87 -27.70 0.46 10.85
N PRO A 88 -28.75 1.02 11.50
CA PRO A 88 -28.63 1.53 12.85
C PRO A 88 -28.32 0.41 13.86
N PRO A 89 -27.47 0.68 14.88
CA PRO A 89 -27.05 -0.33 15.84
C PRO A 89 -28.21 -0.76 16.78
N PRO A 90 -28.21 -2.00 17.27
CA PRO A 90 -29.20 -2.47 18.25
C PRO A 90 -29.04 -1.76 19.61
N PRO A 91 -30.12 -1.65 20.41
CA PRO A 91 -30.10 -0.89 21.66
C PRO A 91 -29.16 -1.51 22.71
N SER A 92 -28.37 -0.64 23.35
CA SER A 92 -27.34 -1.00 24.33
C SER A 92 -27.95 -1.58 25.63
N PRO A 93 -27.31 -2.57 26.27
CA PRO A 93 -27.71 -3.06 27.59
C PRO A 93 -27.47 -2.01 28.70
N PRO A 94 -28.22 -2.07 29.82
CA PRO A 94 -28.18 -1.03 30.85
C PRO A 94 -26.87 -1.01 31.66
N PRO A 95 -26.43 0.18 32.13
CA PRO A 95 -25.15 0.33 32.83
C PRO A 95 -25.17 -0.22 34.26
N PRO A 96 -24.03 -0.71 34.77
CA PRO A 96 -23.89 -1.14 36.17
C PRO A 96 -23.90 0.05 37.15
N PRO A 97 -24.28 -0.18 38.44
CA PRO A 97 -24.46 0.88 39.42
C PRO A 97 -23.13 1.54 39.84
N PRO A 98 -23.15 2.83 40.22
CA PRO A 98 -21.94 3.62 40.45
C PRO A 98 -21.26 3.31 41.80
N PRO A 99 -19.92 3.36 41.88
CA PRO A 99 -19.22 3.40 43.16
C PRO A 99 -19.43 4.75 43.86
N LYS A 100 -19.57 4.71 45.18
CA LYS A 100 -19.80 5.87 46.05
C LYS A 100 -18.57 6.78 46.11
N LEU A 101 -18.85 8.07 45.88
CA LEU A 101 -17.96 9.23 46.04
C LEU A 101 -17.17 9.21 47.35
N LEU A 102 -15.86 9.50 47.25
CA LEU A 102 -15.22 10.37 48.22
C LEU A 102 -14.70 11.63 47.50
N LEU A 103 -15.04 12.73 48.13
CA LEU A 103 -15.04 14.11 47.67
C LEU A 103 -13.69 14.74 48.03
N TYR A 104 -12.96 15.25 47.04
CA TYR A 104 -12.01 16.34 47.27
C TYR A 104 -12.32 17.45 46.27
N HIS A 105 -12.92 18.51 46.78
CA HIS A 105 -13.10 19.78 46.09
C HIS A 105 -11.76 20.50 46.02
N SER A 106 -11.46 21.09 44.86
CA SER A 106 -10.97 22.47 44.75
C SER A 106 -11.07 22.94 43.31
N ASP A 107 -11.78 24.05 43.15
CA ASP A 107 -12.25 24.69 41.94
C ASP A 107 -11.12 25.42 41.17
N SER A 108 -11.23 25.49 39.84
CA SER A 108 -11.24 26.77 39.13
C SER A 108 -11.57 26.56 37.64
N SER A 109 -12.24 27.54 37.08
CA SER A 109 -13.15 27.47 35.94
C SER A 109 -12.81 28.54 34.89
N PHE A 110 -13.41 28.37 33.70
CA PHE A 110 -13.67 29.39 32.65
C PHE A 110 -12.46 29.70 31.72
N LEU A 111 -12.54 29.85 30.38
CA LEU A 111 -13.58 30.10 29.36
C LEU A 111 -13.11 29.46 28.03
N THR A 112 -13.94 28.75 27.27
CA THR A 112 -14.59 29.20 26.01
C THR A 112 -13.85 30.28 25.22
N ASP A 113 -13.42 29.98 24.00
CA ASP A 113 -14.01 30.57 22.78
C ASP A 113 -13.34 30.03 21.50
N ALA A 114 -14.17 29.47 20.62
CA ALA A 114 -13.97 29.53 19.17
C ALA A 114 -14.72 30.78 18.68
N PRO A 115 -14.27 31.49 17.62
CA PRO A 115 -14.81 31.13 16.30
C PRO A 115 -13.89 31.38 15.08
N SER A 116 -14.04 30.48 14.10
CA SER A 116 -14.29 30.73 12.67
C SER A 116 -13.30 31.52 11.77
N SER A 117 -12.91 30.80 10.71
CA SER A 117 -12.84 31.20 9.28
C SER A 117 -11.83 32.24 8.79
N GLU A 118 -10.83 31.75 8.02
CA GLU A 118 -10.39 32.19 6.68
C GLU A 118 -9.49 31.05 6.08
N PRO A 119 -9.36 30.90 4.74
CA PRO A 119 -8.82 29.68 4.12
C PRO A 119 -7.28 29.72 3.98
N PRO A 120 -6.54 28.63 4.26
CA PRO A 120 -5.13 28.57 3.88
C PRO A 120 -4.99 27.97 2.48
N ASP A 121 -4.75 28.85 1.51
CA ASP A 121 -3.97 28.55 0.32
C ASP A 121 -2.57 28.08 0.76
N SER A 122 -2.36 26.78 0.81
CA SER A 122 -1.05 26.12 0.62
C SER A 122 -1.22 24.62 0.73
N LEU A 123 -0.87 23.92 -0.35
CA LEU A 123 -0.51 22.51 -0.32
C LEU A 123 0.44 22.26 0.85
N PRO A 124 0.23 21.22 1.68
CA PRO A 124 1.28 20.78 2.60
C PRO A 124 2.45 20.29 1.76
N GLU A 125 3.49 21.13 1.63
CA GLU A 125 4.82 20.64 1.32
C GLU A 125 5.12 19.56 2.36
N LEU A 126 5.20 18.31 1.91
CA LEU A 126 5.70 17.21 2.72
C LEU A 126 7.16 17.51 3.04
N LYS A 127 7.40 18.30 4.09
CA LYS A 127 8.72 18.56 4.68
C LYS A 127 9.20 17.33 5.44
N GLY A 128 9.43 16.24 4.72
CA GLY A 128 10.35 15.19 5.15
C GLY A 128 11.75 15.63 4.76
N LYS A 129 12.68 15.75 5.72
CA LYS A 129 14.10 15.92 5.38
C LYS A 129 14.57 14.62 4.73
N ALA A 130 15.23 14.70 3.57
CA ALA A 130 15.77 13.53 2.87
C ALA A 130 16.70 12.64 3.73
N SER A 131 17.28 13.21 4.78
CA SER A 131 18.12 12.52 5.78
C SER A 131 17.35 11.47 6.61
N ASP A 132 16.05 11.68 6.82
CA ASP A 132 15.19 10.78 7.61
C ASP A 132 14.87 9.49 6.84
N LEU A 133 15.02 9.52 5.51
CA LEU A 133 14.77 8.39 4.62
C LEU A 133 15.97 7.44 4.52
N SER A 134 17.18 7.85 4.94
CA SER A 134 18.37 6.98 4.84
C SER A 134 18.46 5.93 5.95
N GLU A 135 17.73 6.11 7.04
CA GLU A 135 17.61 5.13 8.12
C GLU A 135 16.53 4.07 7.83
N LEU A 136 15.58 4.37 6.94
CA LEU A 136 14.48 3.48 6.62
C LEU A 136 14.92 2.43 5.61
N ALA A 137 14.77 1.16 6.00
CA ALA A 137 14.92 0.01 5.13
C ALA A 137 13.55 -0.45 4.62
N PHE A 138 13.49 -0.86 3.36
CA PHE A 138 12.25 -1.29 2.71
C PHE A 138 12.34 -2.72 2.22
N GLU A 139 11.19 -3.36 2.14
CA GLU A 139 10.96 -4.61 1.44
C GLU A 139 9.83 -4.42 0.41
N ALA A 140 9.89 -5.17 -0.68
CA ALA A 140 8.91 -5.11 -1.76
C ALA A 140 8.41 -6.51 -2.14
N PHE A 141 7.14 -6.57 -2.51
CA PHE A 141 6.44 -7.78 -2.92
C PHE A 141 6.69 -8.06 -4.41
N SER A 142 7.18 -9.25 -4.72
CA SER A 142 7.31 -9.72 -6.11
C SER A 142 6.07 -10.51 -6.53
N SER A 143 5.50 -10.11 -7.67
CA SER A 143 4.35 -10.82 -8.25
C SER A 143 4.72 -12.16 -8.90
N ARG A 144 6.02 -12.42 -9.08
CA ARG A 144 6.52 -13.62 -9.78
C ARG A 144 6.38 -14.88 -8.93
N ASP A 145 6.57 -14.74 -7.63
CA ASP A 145 6.57 -15.85 -6.66
C ASP A 145 5.75 -15.56 -5.40
N ASN A 146 5.12 -14.38 -5.31
CA ASN A 146 4.35 -13.89 -4.18
C ASN A 146 5.17 -13.78 -2.89
N ALA A 147 6.48 -13.52 -2.98
CA ALA A 147 7.37 -13.34 -1.84
C ALA A 147 7.79 -11.87 -1.63
N TRP A 148 8.19 -11.56 -0.41
CA TRP A 148 8.76 -10.27 -0.04
C TRP A 148 10.30 -10.34 -0.06
N TYR A 149 10.91 -9.29 -0.61
CA TYR A 149 12.35 -9.16 -0.74
C TYR A 149 12.84 -7.81 -0.24
N ASP A 150 14.03 -7.79 0.33
CA ASP A 150 14.69 -6.54 0.69
C ASP A 150 14.95 -5.67 -0.54
N VAL A 151 14.61 -4.39 -0.45
CA VAL A 151 14.90 -3.40 -1.49
C VAL A 151 16.33 -2.88 -1.29
N ALA A 152 17.16 -3.00 -2.31
CA ALA A 152 18.48 -2.37 -2.37
C ALA A 152 18.39 -0.92 -2.82
N SER A 153 17.57 -0.63 -3.83
CA SER A 153 17.32 0.74 -4.28
C SER A 153 16.02 0.88 -5.07
N PHE A 154 15.43 2.07 -5.02
CA PHE A 154 14.40 2.51 -5.94
C PHE A 154 15.07 3.21 -7.13
N LEU A 155 14.82 2.72 -8.34
CA LEU A 155 15.48 3.16 -9.56
C LEU A 155 14.71 4.27 -10.27
N SER A 156 13.38 4.20 -10.23
CA SER A 156 12.47 5.13 -10.88
C SER A 156 11.06 4.96 -10.32
N TYR A 157 10.13 5.81 -10.73
CA TYR A 157 8.71 5.72 -10.41
C TYR A 157 7.89 6.05 -11.67
N ARG A 158 6.65 5.57 -11.71
CA ARG A 158 5.66 5.91 -12.75
C ARG A 158 4.27 5.95 -12.15
N VAL A 159 3.34 6.62 -12.82
CA VAL A 159 1.91 6.48 -12.55
C VAL A 159 1.33 5.57 -13.64
N ASN A 160 0.68 4.49 -13.24
CA ASN A 160 0.13 3.52 -14.18
C ASN A 160 -1.20 4.01 -14.80
N CYS A 161 -1.77 3.24 -15.72
CA CYS A 161 -3.04 3.60 -16.40
C CYS A 161 -4.27 3.65 -15.48
N HIS A 162 -4.15 3.17 -14.24
CA HIS A 162 -5.16 3.27 -13.18
C HIS A 162 -4.88 4.45 -12.24
N GLY A 163 -3.91 5.32 -12.54
CA GLY A 163 -3.58 6.45 -11.68
C GLY A 163 -2.84 6.08 -10.39
N GLU A 164 -2.41 4.82 -10.25
CA GLU A 164 -1.66 4.37 -9.07
C GLU A 164 -0.15 4.55 -9.28
N LEU A 165 0.58 4.80 -8.18
CA LEU A 165 2.03 4.94 -8.19
C LEU A 165 2.72 3.57 -8.18
N ASP A 166 3.55 3.30 -9.18
CA ASP A 166 4.49 2.19 -9.20
C ASP A 166 5.92 2.70 -9.00
N ALA A 167 6.73 1.96 -8.24
CA ALA A 167 8.16 2.17 -8.14
C ALA A 167 8.91 1.04 -8.84
N ARG A 168 10.00 1.37 -9.55
CA ARG A 168 10.91 0.37 -10.10
C ARG A 168 11.93 0.00 -9.04
N VAL A 169 11.88 -1.21 -8.53
CA VAL A 169 12.70 -1.69 -7.42
C VAL A 169 13.85 -2.56 -7.91
N ARG A 170 15.02 -2.40 -7.28
CA ARG A 170 16.11 -3.38 -7.31
C ARG A 170 16.14 -4.13 -5.98
N TYR A 171 15.99 -5.45 -6.05
CA TYR A 171 16.07 -6.31 -4.87
C TYR A 171 17.52 -6.53 -4.42
N ALA A 172 17.73 -6.67 -3.11
CA ALA A 172 19.03 -6.97 -2.53
C ALA A 172 19.51 -8.37 -2.94
N GLY A 173 20.75 -8.47 -3.41
CA GLY A 173 21.33 -9.73 -3.88
C GLY A 173 20.98 -10.10 -5.34
N PHE A 174 20.13 -9.32 -6.01
CA PHE A 174 19.73 -9.58 -7.39
C PHE A 174 20.29 -8.56 -8.39
N GLY A 175 20.39 -8.99 -9.66
CA GLY A 175 20.85 -8.16 -10.78
C GLY A 175 19.72 -7.37 -11.43
N LYS A 176 20.08 -6.50 -12.37
CA LYS A 176 19.13 -5.64 -13.13
C LYS A 176 18.03 -6.41 -13.89
N ASP A 177 18.27 -7.68 -14.21
CA ASP A 177 17.32 -8.51 -14.95
C ASP A 177 16.12 -8.93 -14.07
N GLU A 178 16.26 -8.76 -12.76
CA GLU A 178 15.24 -9.02 -11.75
C GLU A 178 14.54 -7.74 -11.26
N ASP A 179 14.90 -6.57 -11.81
CA ASP A 179 14.21 -5.33 -11.44
C ASP A 179 12.71 -5.42 -11.79
N GLU A 180 11.85 -4.98 -10.88
CA GLU A 180 10.39 -5.11 -11.03
C GLU A 180 9.70 -3.75 -10.83
N TRP A 181 8.61 -3.53 -11.56
CA TRP A 181 7.68 -2.43 -11.28
C TRP A 181 6.67 -2.91 -10.25
N VAL A 182 6.69 -2.29 -9.07
CA VAL A 182 5.86 -2.68 -7.93
C VAL A 182 4.98 -1.51 -7.52
N ASN A 183 3.69 -1.76 -7.38
CA ASN A 183 2.75 -0.74 -6.90
C ASN A 183 3.10 -0.34 -5.46
N VAL A 184 3.32 0.96 -5.23
CA VAL A 184 3.85 1.48 -3.96
C VAL A 184 2.88 1.23 -2.81
N ALA A 185 1.57 1.41 -3.04
CA ALA A 185 0.57 1.33 -1.99
C ALA A 185 0.38 -0.10 -1.45
N ARG A 186 0.50 -1.12 -2.31
CA ARG A 186 0.25 -2.52 -1.94
C ARG A 186 1.51 -3.39 -1.84
N GLY A 187 2.60 -2.98 -2.49
CA GLY A 187 3.76 -3.84 -2.73
C GLY A 187 5.08 -3.28 -2.20
N VAL A 188 5.09 -2.12 -1.55
CA VAL A 188 6.29 -1.58 -0.89
C VAL A 188 5.95 -1.25 0.56
N ARG A 189 6.79 -1.68 1.49
CA ARG A 189 6.62 -1.37 2.92
C ARG A 189 7.95 -1.30 3.65
N GLU A 190 7.94 -0.71 4.85
CA GLU A 190 9.10 -0.76 5.75
C GLU A 190 9.47 -2.21 6.05
N ARG A 191 10.77 -2.52 6.09
CA ARG A 191 11.30 -3.86 6.29
C ARG A 191 10.80 -4.48 7.60
N SER A 192 10.46 -5.76 7.55
CA SER A 192 10.08 -6.54 8.73
C SER A 192 11.28 -6.75 9.66
N ILE A 193 11.04 -6.77 10.97
CA ILE A 193 12.10 -6.78 12.00
C ILE A 193 12.24 -8.19 12.58
N PRO A 194 13.42 -8.84 12.48
CA PRO A 194 13.69 -10.11 13.14
C PRO A 194 13.47 -10.02 14.66
N LEU A 195 12.99 -11.11 15.25
CA LEU A 195 12.70 -11.18 16.68
C LEU A 195 13.80 -11.92 17.44
N GLU A 196 14.30 -11.30 18.50
CA GLU A 196 15.23 -11.95 19.42
C GLU A 196 14.51 -13.01 20.26
N SER A 197 15.25 -14.01 20.76
CA SER A 197 14.66 -15.10 21.56
C SER A 197 13.90 -14.62 22.81
N SER A 198 14.32 -13.50 23.40
CA SER A 198 13.65 -12.85 24.54
C SER A 198 12.39 -12.08 24.14
N GLU A 199 12.18 -11.80 22.86
CA GLU A 199 11.13 -10.94 22.33
C GLU A 199 9.88 -11.67 21.87
N CYS A 200 9.84 -13.00 22.05
CA CYS A 200 8.72 -13.83 21.63
C CYS A 200 7.36 -13.35 22.17
N TYR A 201 7.34 -12.68 23.32
CA TYR A 201 6.14 -12.15 23.97
C TYR A 201 5.46 -11.03 23.17
N ARG A 202 6.20 -10.37 22.26
CA ARG A 202 5.69 -9.30 21.40
C ARG A 202 4.67 -9.82 20.37
N VAL A 203 4.88 -11.05 19.87
CA VAL A 203 3.99 -11.70 18.90
C VAL A 203 2.68 -12.12 19.56
N LYS A 204 1.53 -11.73 19.00
CA LYS A 204 0.18 -12.09 19.45
C LYS A 204 -0.58 -12.84 18.36
N VAL A 205 -1.65 -13.52 18.77
CA VAL A 205 -2.61 -14.10 17.82
C VAL A 205 -3.30 -12.95 17.09
N GLY A 206 -3.40 -13.04 15.77
CA GLY A 206 -3.90 -12.00 14.88
C GLY A 206 -2.81 -11.17 14.22
N ASP A 207 -1.57 -11.20 14.72
CA ASP A 207 -0.48 -10.40 14.15
C ASP A 207 -0.17 -10.83 12.71
N LEU A 208 0.01 -9.84 11.83
CA LEU A 208 0.68 -10.00 10.55
C LEU A 208 2.19 -10.13 10.80
N VAL A 209 2.79 -11.20 10.29
CA VAL A 209 4.22 -11.48 10.37
C VAL A 209 4.76 -11.84 9.00
N LEU A 210 6.03 -11.51 8.77
CA LEU A 210 6.76 -12.04 7.63
C LEU A 210 7.39 -13.37 8.04
N CYS A 211 6.98 -14.45 7.40
CA CYS A 211 7.38 -15.80 7.74
C CYS A 211 8.29 -16.39 6.66
N TYR A 212 9.49 -16.78 7.06
CA TYR A 212 10.39 -17.60 6.24
C TYR A 212 9.77 -18.98 6.00
N ARG A 213 9.79 -19.47 4.76
CA ARG A 213 9.37 -20.80 4.36
C ARG A 213 10.39 -21.44 3.43
N GLU A 214 10.89 -22.60 3.84
CA GLU A 214 11.84 -23.41 3.09
C GLU A 214 11.06 -24.47 2.29
N GLY A 215 11.10 -24.35 0.97
CA GLY A 215 10.65 -25.36 0.02
C GLY A 215 11.81 -26.26 -0.44
N GLN A 216 11.55 -27.14 -1.41
CA GLN A 216 12.57 -28.06 -1.93
C GLN A 216 13.73 -27.34 -2.64
N ASP A 217 13.41 -26.28 -3.41
CA ASP A 217 14.38 -25.57 -4.25
C ASP A 217 14.45 -24.06 -3.95
N HIS A 218 13.64 -23.56 -3.02
CA HIS A 218 13.55 -22.13 -2.71
C HIS A 218 13.32 -21.88 -1.22
N ALA A 219 13.80 -20.74 -0.75
CA ALA A 219 13.73 -20.29 0.62
C ALA A 219 13.24 -18.84 0.62
N LEU A 220 11.94 -18.65 0.86
CA LEU A 220 11.24 -17.40 0.57
C LEU A 220 10.52 -16.85 1.81
N TYR A 221 10.22 -15.56 1.79
CA TYR A 221 9.52 -14.87 2.87
C TYR A 221 8.11 -14.49 2.42
N PHE A 222 7.10 -14.92 3.17
CA PHE A 222 5.69 -14.69 2.85
C PHE A 222 4.97 -13.99 4.00
N ASP A 223 3.92 -13.25 3.68
CA ASP A 223 3.00 -12.78 4.70
C ASP A 223 2.19 -13.94 5.28
N ALA A 224 2.08 -13.93 6.61
CA ALA A 224 1.26 -14.89 7.34
C ALA A 224 0.64 -14.23 8.58
N TYR A 225 -0.48 -14.77 9.03
CA TYR A 225 -1.14 -14.37 10.25
C TYR A 225 -0.94 -15.41 11.34
N VAL A 226 -0.62 -14.97 12.56
CA VAL A 226 -0.50 -15.87 13.70
C VAL A 226 -1.89 -16.30 14.16
N VAL A 227 -2.21 -17.58 14.05
CA VAL A 227 -3.55 -18.12 14.41
C VAL A 227 -3.57 -18.80 15.78
N GLU A 228 -2.43 -19.32 16.24
CA GLU A 228 -2.29 -19.93 17.56
C GLU A 228 -0.87 -19.74 18.08
N ILE A 229 -0.70 -19.63 19.41
CA ILE A 229 0.62 -19.60 20.04
C ILE A 229 0.66 -20.57 21.22
N GLN A 230 1.57 -21.54 21.15
CA GLN A 230 1.88 -22.44 22.25
C GLN A 230 3.11 -21.92 22.99
N ARG A 231 2.86 -21.19 24.08
CA ARG A 231 3.92 -20.67 24.96
C ARG A 231 4.59 -21.81 25.72
N ARG A 232 5.91 -21.85 25.69
CA ARG A 232 6.72 -22.83 26.44
C ARG A 232 7.70 -22.10 27.35
N LEU A 233 8.07 -22.72 28.47
CA LEU A 233 9.16 -22.21 29.28
C LEU A 233 10.46 -22.25 28.46
N HIS A 234 11.21 -21.16 28.47
CA HIS A 234 12.53 -21.03 27.87
C HIS A 234 13.31 -19.91 28.54
N ASP A 235 14.63 -19.87 28.30
CA ASP A 235 15.54 -18.86 28.81
C ASP A 235 16.20 -18.10 27.65
N ILE A 236 17.27 -17.38 27.95
CA ILE A 236 18.07 -16.63 26.96
C ILE A 236 18.73 -17.54 25.91
N GLY A 237 18.80 -18.85 26.14
CA GLY A 237 19.40 -19.82 25.23
C GLY A 237 18.56 -20.11 23.99
N GLY A 238 17.30 -19.68 23.95
CA GLY A 238 16.49 -19.74 22.74
C GLY A 238 15.00 -19.88 23.01
N CYS A 239 14.18 -19.23 22.19
CA CYS A 239 12.73 -19.37 22.27
C CYS A 239 12.28 -20.79 21.90
N ARG A 240 11.49 -21.42 22.78
CA ARG A 240 10.88 -22.74 22.55
C ARG A 240 9.39 -22.68 22.22
N CYS A 241 8.82 -21.48 22.08
CA CYS A 241 7.42 -21.33 21.70
C CYS A 241 7.17 -21.91 20.30
N ILE A 242 5.94 -22.38 20.08
CA ILE A 242 5.45 -22.78 18.75
C ILE A 242 4.40 -21.77 18.34
N PHE A 243 4.53 -21.26 17.12
CA PHE A 243 3.58 -20.36 16.49
C PHE A 243 2.90 -21.12 15.36
N VAL A 244 1.59 -21.15 15.34
CA VAL A 244 0.84 -21.63 14.17
C VAL A 244 0.55 -20.39 13.34
N VAL A 245 1.04 -20.38 12.11
CA VAL A 245 0.83 -19.30 11.16
C VAL A 245 -0.03 -19.80 10.01
N ARG A 246 -0.88 -18.93 9.47
CA ARG A 246 -1.65 -19.15 8.25
C ARG A 246 -1.14 -18.19 7.18
N TYR A 247 -0.60 -18.73 6.10
CA TYR A 247 -0.08 -17.95 4.99
C TYR A 247 -1.20 -17.23 4.23
N ASP A 248 -0.99 -15.96 3.88
CA ASP A 248 -2.00 -15.14 3.22
C ASP A 248 -2.32 -15.62 1.79
N HIS A 249 -1.30 -16.08 1.06
CA HIS A 249 -1.43 -16.41 -0.36
C HIS A 249 -2.09 -17.76 -0.65
N ASP A 250 -1.99 -18.76 0.25
CA ASP A 250 -2.53 -20.12 0.03
C ASP A 250 -3.38 -20.65 1.20
N ASN A 251 -3.55 -19.88 2.28
CA ASN A 251 -4.22 -20.28 3.52
C ASN A 251 -3.65 -21.55 4.18
N HIS A 252 -2.44 -21.98 3.79
CA HIS A 252 -1.78 -23.11 4.42
C HIS A 252 -1.38 -22.74 5.85
N GLU A 253 -1.64 -23.65 6.79
CA GLU A 253 -1.23 -23.50 8.18
C GLU A 253 0.03 -24.31 8.49
N GLU A 254 1.01 -23.66 9.09
CA GLU A 254 2.29 -24.28 9.45
C GLU A 254 2.66 -23.97 10.90
N LYS A 255 3.25 -24.96 11.58
CA LYS A 255 3.88 -24.77 12.90
C LYS A 255 5.33 -24.33 12.70
N VAL A 256 5.64 -23.12 13.16
CA VAL A 256 6.97 -22.53 13.03
C VAL A 256 7.52 -22.09 14.39
N HIS A 257 8.84 -21.91 14.44
CA HIS A 257 9.56 -21.36 15.59
C HIS A 257 9.87 -19.88 15.37
N LEU A 258 10.20 -19.17 16.46
CA LEU A 258 10.41 -17.72 16.44
C LEU A 258 11.43 -17.26 15.39
N GLY A 259 12.51 -18.02 15.18
CA GLY A 259 13.56 -17.66 14.21
C GLY A 259 13.11 -17.62 12.76
N ARG A 260 11.90 -18.10 12.43
CA ARG A 260 11.30 -17.97 11.10
C ARG A 260 10.40 -16.75 10.95
N LEU A 261 10.21 -15.96 12.01
CA LEU A 261 9.27 -14.85 12.05
C LEU A 261 9.99 -13.51 12.15
N CYS A 262 9.58 -12.56 11.32
CA CYS A 262 9.87 -11.15 11.48
C CYS A 262 8.56 -10.42 11.78
N CYS A 263 8.58 -9.52 12.76
CA CYS A 263 7.42 -8.70 13.11
C CYS A 263 7.32 -7.47 12.22
N ARG A 264 6.09 -6.99 12.01
CA ARG A 264 5.87 -5.70 11.35
C ARG A 264 6.25 -4.54 12.30
N PRO A 265 6.80 -3.44 11.79
CA PRO A 265 7.05 -2.23 12.57
C PRO A 265 5.78 -1.70 13.25
N ALA A 266 5.94 -1.03 14.41
CA ALA A 266 4.84 -0.69 15.32
C ALA A 266 3.71 0.16 14.71
N ALA A 267 3.97 0.89 13.61
CA ALA A 267 2.95 1.63 12.88
C ALA A 267 1.79 0.73 12.36
N TYR A 268 2.03 -0.58 12.18
CA TYR A 268 1.01 -1.54 11.74
C TYR A 268 0.13 -2.10 12.87
N ASN A 269 0.58 -2.01 14.13
CA ASN A 269 -0.14 -2.58 15.29
C ASN A 269 -1.22 -1.66 15.85
N ASN A 270 -1.39 -0.46 15.30
CA ASN A 270 -2.44 0.51 15.69
C ASN A 270 -3.66 0.53 14.75
N SER A 271 -3.75 -0.42 13.81
CA SER A 271 -5.02 -0.63 13.11
C SER A 271 -5.93 -1.49 14.00
N ASP A 272 -6.77 -0.80 14.77
CA ASP A 272 -7.86 -1.39 15.55
C ASP A 272 -8.67 -2.34 14.65
N PRO A 273 -9.10 -3.54 15.10
CA PRO A 273 -9.83 -4.51 14.27
C PRO A 273 -11.22 -4.05 13.78
N LEU A 274 -11.56 -2.77 13.93
CA LEU A 274 -12.87 -2.19 13.61
C LEU A 274 -12.97 -1.60 12.20
N GLU A 275 -11.91 -1.61 11.39
CA GLU A 275 -11.96 -1.13 9.99
C GLU A 275 -12.02 -2.23 8.92
N ARG A 276 -12.22 -3.49 9.31
CA ARG A 276 -12.56 -4.57 8.38
C ARG A 276 -13.98 -5.10 8.64
N SER A 277 -14.98 -4.28 8.31
CA SER A 277 -16.37 -4.71 8.08
C SER A 277 -17.06 -3.82 7.07
#